data_AF-A0A497RAT6-F1
#
_entry.id   AF-A0A497RAT6-F1
#
_cell.length_a   1.000
_cell.length_b   1.000
_cell.length_c   1.000
_cell.angle_alpha   90.00
_cell.angle_beta   90.00
_cell.angle_gamma   90.00
#
_symmetry.space_group_name_H-M   'P 1'
#
loop_
_entity.id
_entity.type
_entity.pdbx_description
1 polymer ?
#
loop_
_entity_poly.entity_id
_entity_poly.type
_entity_poly.pdbx_seq_one_letter_code
_entity_poly.pdbx_strand_id
1 'polypeptide(L)'
;MEIRAITRYNGTLYPVAVSVTTYESKAIEGLPEGKSYFYADAAYDSMGVLNTVVDRGYVHVKPRKNRAKGYGARIRDRIFNREKYRRRGICEGSFGALTNWFGDKIPCSLVETAVTRLLVRVACYALRILLRVSIMEVVY
;
A
#
# COMPACT_ATOMS: atom_id res chain seq x y z
N MET A 1 -12.92 -9.38 2.94
CA MET A 1 -13.37 -8.57 1.80
C MET A 1 -12.11 -8.10 1.09
N GLU A 2 -11.91 -8.52 -0.15
CA GLU A 2 -10.61 -8.42 -0.83
C GLU A 2 -10.82 -7.97 -2.28
N ILE A 3 -10.00 -7.01 -2.70
CA ILE A 3 -9.32 -6.84 -4.00
C ILE A 3 -8.21 -5.80 -3.72
N ARG A 4 -7.18 -5.69 -4.57
CA ARG A 4 -5.93 -4.95 -4.28
C ARG A 4 -5.40 -4.24 -5.51
N ALA A 5 -5.32 -2.91 -5.47
CA ALA A 5 -4.43 -2.08 -6.30
C ALA A 5 -4.53 -0.60 -5.91
N ILE A 6 -3.41 0.12 -5.92
CA ILE A 6 -3.39 1.57 -6.17
C ILE A 6 -3.09 1.68 -7.67
N THR A 7 -4.02 2.20 -8.45
CA THR A 7 -3.77 2.48 -9.87
C THR A 7 -3.65 3.98 -10.10
N ARG A 8 -3.08 4.35 -11.25
CA ARG A 8 -2.84 5.73 -11.65
C ARG A 8 -3.79 6.06 -12.79
N TYR A 9 -4.72 6.99 -12.58
CA TYR A 9 -5.56 7.54 -13.65
C TYR A 9 -5.19 9.01 -13.84
N ASN A 10 -4.83 9.39 -15.06
CA ASN A 10 -4.35 10.74 -15.42
C ASN A 10 -3.29 11.31 -14.44
N GLY A 11 -2.33 10.48 -14.04
CA GLY A 11 -1.23 10.89 -13.16
C GLY A 11 -1.56 10.86 -11.65
N THR A 12 -2.82 10.66 -11.27
CA THR A 12 -3.31 10.69 -9.89
C THR A 12 -3.45 9.28 -9.32
N LEU A 13 -3.00 9.09 -8.07
CA LEU A 13 -3.12 7.81 -7.35
C LEU A 13 -4.46 7.75 -6.63
N TYR A 14 -5.19 6.67 -6.87
CA TYR A 14 -6.43 6.39 -6.15
C TYR A 14 -6.46 4.94 -5.66
N PRO A 15 -6.97 4.71 -4.44
CA PRO A 15 -7.19 3.37 -3.93
C PRO A 15 -8.30 2.72 -4.75
N VAL A 16 -8.00 1.64 -5.46
CA VAL A 16 -8.99 0.86 -6.21
C VAL A 16 -9.64 -0.17 -5.30
N ALA A 17 -8.92 -0.57 -4.24
CA ALA A 17 -9.41 -1.55 -3.30
C ALA A 17 -8.66 -1.49 -1.97
N VAL A 18 -9.34 -1.92 -0.90
CA VAL A 18 -8.87 -1.82 0.49
C VAL A 18 -9.09 -3.15 1.19
N SER A 19 -8.06 -3.63 1.87
CA SER A 19 -8.15 -4.75 2.81
C SER A 19 -7.67 -4.27 4.17
N VAL A 20 -8.42 -4.60 5.22
CA VAL A 20 -8.07 -4.28 6.59
C VAL A 20 -7.78 -5.58 7.33
N THR A 21 -6.61 -5.66 7.92
CA THR A 21 -6.12 -6.84 8.64
C THR A 21 -5.32 -6.42 9.86
N THR A 22 -5.28 -7.29 10.85
CA THR A 22 -4.48 -7.14 12.07
C THR A 22 -3.05 -7.64 11.89
N TYR A 23 -2.77 -8.42 10.83
CA TYR A 23 -1.45 -9.01 10.58
C TYR A 23 -1.02 -8.81 9.12
N GLU A 24 0.25 -8.47 8.93
CA GLU A 24 0.87 -8.23 7.63
C GLU A 24 0.95 -9.50 6.77
N SER A 25 1.09 -10.67 7.39
CA SER A 25 1.04 -11.96 6.70
C SER A 25 -0.30 -12.19 6.02
N LYS A 26 -1.42 -11.94 6.71
CA LYS A 26 -2.75 -11.97 6.10
C LYS A 26 -2.90 -10.91 5.02
N ALA A 27 -2.24 -9.75 5.20
CA ALA A 27 -2.22 -8.68 4.22
C ALA A 27 -1.57 -9.08 2.91
N ILE A 28 -0.78 -10.17 2.84
CA ILE A 28 -0.11 -10.61 1.60
C ILE A 28 -0.64 -11.94 1.05
N GLU A 29 -1.44 -12.69 1.80
CA GLU A 29 -1.99 -13.99 1.36
C GLU A 29 -2.80 -13.89 0.05
N GLY A 30 -3.59 -12.83 -0.12
CA GLY A 30 -4.29 -12.57 -1.38
C GLY A 30 -3.56 -11.62 -2.34
N LEU A 31 -2.23 -11.51 -2.27
CA LEU A 31 -1.46 -10.66 -3.18
C LEU A 31 -1.51 -11.27 -4.59
N PRO A 32 -2.20 -10.68 -5.58
CA PRO A 32 -2.35 -11.31 -6.90
C PRO A 32 -0.97 -11.55 -7.53
N GLU A 33 -0.81 -12.59 -8.34
CA GLU A 33 0.44 -12.79 -9.09
C GLU A 33 0.73 -11.58 -9.97
N GLY A 34 2.01 -11.18 -10.06
CA GLY A 34 2.40 -10.03 -10.85
C GLY A 34 3.90 -9.93 -11.06
N LYS A 35 4.30 -8.94 -11.85
CA LYS A 35 5.71 -8.65 -12.17
C LYS A 35 5.98 -7.17 -11.97
N SER A 36 6.22 -6.78 -10.73
CA SER A 36 6.52 -5.38 -10.39
C SER A 36 7.23 -5.24 -9.03
N TYR A 37 7.46 -4.00 -8.65
CA TYR A 37 8.00 -3.64 -7.34
C TYR A 37 6.91 -3.65 -6.28
N PHE A 38 7.22 -4.29 -5.16
CA PHE A 38 6.39 -4.24 -3.96
C PHE A 38 6.90 -3.13 -3.04
N TYR A 39 6.10 -2.07 -2.93
CA TYR A 39 6.37 -0.90 -2.10
C TYR A 39 5.66 -1.05 -0.76
N ALA A 40 6.41 -1.27 0.31
CA ALA A 40 5.87 -1.45 1.65
C ALA A 40 6.81 -0.94 2.74
N ASP A 41 6.27 -0.72 3.93
CA ASP A 41 7.02 -0.27 5.10
C ASP A 41 7.66 -1.44 5.89
N ALA A 42 8.38 -1.14 6.98
CA ALA A 42 9.19 -2.09 7.76
C ALA A 42 8.36 -3.22 8.36
N ALA A 43 7.06 -2.99 8.59
CA ALA A 43 6.12 -3.99 9.04
C ALA A 43 6.12 -5.25 8.13
N TYR A 44 6.45 -5.09 6.84
CA TYR A 44 6.50 -6.16 5.84
C TYR A 44 7.88 -6.84 5.69
N ASP A 45 8.86 -6.53 6.55
CA ASP A 45 10.23 -7.09 6.47
C ASP A 45 10.40 -8.48 7.11
N SER A 46 9.29 -9.17 7.42
CA SER A 46 9.31 -10.52 7.97
C SER A 46 9.73 -11.55 6.91
N MET A 47 10.36 -12.65 7.34
CA MET A 47 10.85 -13.68 6.41
C MET A 47 9.73 -14.30 5.57
N GLY A 48 8.62 -14.66 6.22
CA GLY A 48 7.46 -15.23 5.53
C GLY A 48 6.91 -14.26 4.50
N VAL A 49 6.81 -12.97 4.85
CA VAL A 49 6.30 -11.96 3.93
C VAL A 49 7.20 -11.79 2.71
N LEU A 50 8.51 -11.66 2.91
CA LEU A 50 9.45 -11.47 1.82
C LEU A 50 9.50 -12.68 0.87
N ASN A 51 9.39 -13.89 1.40
CA ASN A 51 9.35 -15.10 0.59
C ASN A 51 8.09 -15.13 -0.28
N THR A 52 6.90 -14.94 0.31
CA THR A 52 5.63 -14.93 -0.42
C THR A 52 5.56 -13.81 -1.46
N VAL A 53 6.08 -12.62 -1.18
CA VAL A 53 6.15 -11.51 -2.15
C VAL A 53 6.94 -11.92 -3.40
N VAL A 54 8.07 -12.61 -3.20
CA VAL A 54 8.88 -13.14 -4.30
C VAL A 54 8.17 -14.28 -5.03
N ASP A 55 7.52 -15.18 -4.31
CA ASP A 55 6.77 -16.30 -4.91
C ASP A 55 5.62 -15.80 -5.80
N ARG A 56 4.99 -14.68 -5.43
CA ARG A 56 3.96 -13.99 -6.23
C ARG A 56 4.54 -13.16 -7.38
N GLY A 57 5.85 -13.18 -7.59
CA GLY A 57 6.55 -12.56 -8.72
C GLY A 57 6.95 -11.09 -8.51
N TYR A 58 6.79 -10.55 -7.30
CA TYR A 58 7.19 -9.18 -6.99
C TYR A 58 8.57 -9.08 -6.38
N VAL A 59 9.17 -7.89 -6.48
CA VAL A 59 10.43 -7.57 -5.82
C VAL A 59 10.19 -6.49 -4.79
N HIS A 60 10.41 -6.80 -3.51
CA HIS A 60 10.33 -5.81 -2.45
C HIS A 60 11.37 -4.70 -2.67
N VAL A 61 11.01 -3.45 -2.42
CA VAL A 61 11.93 -2.31 -2.61
C VAL A 61 12.13 -1.60 -1.29
N LYS A 62 12.93 -2.19 -0.40
CA LYS A 62 13.38 -1.57 0.85
C LYS A 62 14.65 -2.25 1.34
N PRO A 63 15.69 -1.52 1.79
CA PRO A 63 16.87 -2.15 2.37
C PRO A 63 16.56 -2.52 3.83
N ARG A 64 17.02 -3.69 4.29
CA ARG A 64 16.94 -4.00 5.73
C ARG A 64 18.00 -3.24 6.52
N LYS A 65 17.67 -2.94 7.77
CA LYS A 65 18.66 -2.56 8.80
C LYS A 65 19.42 -3.78 9.36
N ASN A 66 18.82 -4.98 9.33
CA ASN A 66 19.35 -6.21 9.94
C ASN A 66 19.73 -7.28 8.91
N ARG A 67 20.61 -8.21 9.32
CA ARG A 67 21.17 -9.31 8.49
C ARG A 67 20.08 -10.16 7.83
N ALA A 68 20.30 -10.54 6.56
CA ALA A 68 19.31 -11.23 5.75
C ALA A 68 19.04 -12.68 6.21
N LYS A 69 17.78 -12.99 6.56
CA LYS A 69 17.22 -14.35 6.70
C LYS A 69 16.14 -14.59 5.63
N GLY A 70 16.16 -15.75 4.96
CA GLY A 70 15.26 -16.13 3.86
C GLY A 70 15.76 -15.78 2.45
N TYR A 71 15.27 -16.49 1.43
CA TYR A 71 15.66 -16.24 0.03
C TYR A 71 15.06 -14.94 -0.50
N GLY A 72 13.82 -14.61 -0.11
CA GLY A 72 13.17 -13.36 -0.54
C GLY A 72 13.95 -12.12 -0.12
N ALA A 73 14.55 -12.17 1.06
CA ALA A 73 15.44 -11.11 1.53
C ALA A 73 16.75 -11.00 0.72
N ARG A 74 17.37 -12.13 0.35
CA ARG A 74 18.59 -12.13 -0.48
C ARG A 74 18.32 -11.54 -1.86
N ILE A 75 17.18 -11.88 -2.46
CA ILE A 75 16.75 -11.38 -3.77
C ILE A 75 16.50 -9.87 -3.70
N ARG A 76 15.74 -9.43 -2.69
CA ARG A 76 15.49 -8.01 -2.43
C ARG A 76 16.79 -7.21 -2.29
N ASP A 77 17.70 -7.66 -1.43
CA ASP A 77 18.94 -6.93 -1.14
C ASP A 77 19.85 -6.86 -2.37
N ARG A 78 19.87 -7.90 -3.21
CA ARG A 78 20.58 -7.92 -4.49
C ARG A 78 20.01 -6.92 -5.50
N ILE A 79 18.68 -6.78 -5.56
CA ILE A 79 17.98 -5.94 -6.55
C ILE A 79 17.73 -4.51 -6.02
N PHE A 80 18.10 -4.25 -4.76
CA PHE A 80 17.82 -2.98 -4.11
C PHE A 80 18.34 -1.80 -4.92
N ASN A 81 17.45 -0.84 -5.19
CA ASN A 81 17.77 0.38 -5.89
C ASN A 81 17.19 1.57 -5.11
N ARG A 82 18.06 2.53 -4.79
CA ARG A 82 17.73 3.69 -3.96
C ARG A 82 16.74 4.64 -4.65
N GLU A 83 16.82 4.81 -5.96
CA GLU A 83 15.87 5.64 -6.72
C GLU A 83 14.47 5.04 -6.71
N LYS A 84 14.38 3.71 -6.91
CA LYS A 84 13.10 3.00 -6.80
C LYS A 84 12.55 3.15 -5.39
N TYR A 85 13.38 3.00 -4.35
CA TYR A 85 12.95 3.19 -2.96
C TYR A 85 12.41 4.59 -2.68
N ARG A 86 13.02 5.65 -3.26
CA ARG A 86 12.52 7.03 -3.12
C ARG A 86 11.09 7.19 -3.65
N ARG A 87 10.66 6.37 -4.63
CA ARG A 87 9.29 6.39 -5.15
C ARG A 87 8.24 5.90 -4.15
N ARG A 88 8.63 5.30 -3.01
CA ARG A 88 7.68 4.92 -1.95
C ARG A 88 6.84 6.12 -1.46
N GLY A 89 7.43 7.31 -1.38
CA GLY A 89 6.70 8.52 -0.98
C GLY A 89 5.50 8.84 -1.87
N ILE A 90 5.56 8.42 -3.15
CA ILE A 90 4.44 8.53 -4.09
C ILE A 90 3.30 7.61 -3.62
N CYS A 91 3.59 6.35 -3.32
CA CYS A 91 2.61 5.39 -2.79
C CYS A 91 2.08 5.80 -1.41
N GLU A 92 2.91 6.46 -0.58
CA GLU A 92 2.51 6.94 0.74
C GLU A 92 1.62 8.19 0.69
N GLY A 93 1.57 8.88 -0.45
CA GLY A 93 0.81 10.12 -0.61
C GLY A 93 -0.68 9.98 -0.29
N SER A 94 -1.31 8.85 -0.63
CA SER A 94 -2.71 8.59 -0.27
C SER A 94 -2.93 8.45 1.23
N PHE A 95 -2.00 7.82 1.95
CA PHE A 95 -2.07 7.72 3.41
C PHE A 95 -1.83 9.10 4.05
N GLY A 96 -0.87 9.87 3.56
CA GLY A 96 -0.66 11.25 4.00
C GLY A 96 -1.90 12.13 3.81
N ALA A 97 -2.58 12.00 2.67
CA ALA A 97 -3.82 12.74 2.41
C ALA A 97 -4.97 12.35 3.35
N LEU A 98 -5.10 11.05 3.66
CA LEU A 98 -6.09 10.56 4.63
C LEU A 98 -5.80 11.10 6.04
N THR A 99 -4.54 11.08 6.47
CA THR A 99 -4.11 11.63 7.76
C THR A 99 -4.36 13.13 7.84
N ASN A 100 -4.04 13.88 6.78
CA ASN A 100 -4.26 15.33 6.75
C ASN A 100 -5.75 15.71 6.81
N TRP A 101 -6.64 14.89 6.22
CA TRP A 101 -8.06 15.22 6.19
C TRP A 101 -8.81 14.73 7.43
N PHE A 102 -8.49 13.53 7.92
CA PHE A 102 -9.29 12.88 8.96
C PHE A 102 -8.54 12.66 10.29
N GLY A 103 -7.29 13.09 10.37
CA GLY A 103 -6.39 12.82 11.49
C GLY A 103 -5.77 11.42 11.44
N ASP A 104 -4.70 11.24 12.20
CA ASP A 104 -3.96 9.98 12.36
C ASP A 104 -4.66 8.96 13.26
N LYS A 105 -5.55 9.44 14.14
CA LYS A 105 -6.26 8.61 15.13
C LYS A 105 -7.70 8.31 14.72
N ILE A 106 -8.15 7.10 15.08
CA ILE A 106 -9.54 6.69 15.02
C ILE A 106 -10.00 6.42 16.46
N PRO A 107 -10.63 7.39 17.14
CA PRO A 107 -11.06 7.20 18.52
C PRO A 107 -12.30 6.27 18.54
N CYS A 108 -12.06 4.99 18.78
CA CYS A 108 -13.09 3.97 18.98
C CYS A 108 -12.51 2.77 19.72
N SER A 109 -13.33 2.12 20.55
CA SER A 109 -12.96 0.91 21.29
C SER A 109 -13.16 -0.37 20.50
N LEU A 110 -14.17 -0.40 19.62
CA LEU A 110 -14.52 -1.57 18.82
C LEU A 110 -13.77 -1.59 17.48
N VAL A 111 -13.18 -2.74 17.16
CA VAL A 111 -12.46 -2.96 15.90
C VAL A 111 -13.37 -2.78 14.70
N GLU A 112 -14.61 -3.28 14.75
CA GLU A 112 -15.59 -3.14 13.66
C GLU A 112 -15.91 -1.67 13.35
N THR A 113 -16.06 -0.84 14.39
CA THR A 113 -16.23 0.60 14.25
C THR A 113 -14.98 1.25 13.65
N ALA A 114 -13.79 0.81 14.07
CA ALA A 114 -12.53 1.32 13.53
C ALA A 114 -12.41 1.03 12.03
N VAL A 115 -12.68 -0.22 11.64
CA VAL A 115 -12.69 -0.67 10.24
C VAL A 115 -13.71 0.12 9.43
N THR A 116 -14.94 0.24 9.91
CA THR A 116 -16.00 0.97 9.20
C THR A 116 -15.62 2.43 8.99
N ARG A 117 -15.11 3.12 10.03
CA ARG A 117 -14.66 4.50 9.91
C ARG A 117 -13.49 4.65 8.93
N LEU A 118 -12.55 3.72 8.95
CA LEU A 118 -11.43 3.71 8.00
C LEU A 118 -11.94 3.57 6.56
N LEU A 119 -12.84 2.61 6.30
CA LEU A 119 -13.40 2.39 4.97
C LEU A 119 -14.17 3.61 4.46
N VAL A 120 -14.98 4.26 5.31
CA VAL A 120 -15.70 5.50 4.96
C VAL A 120 -14.71 6.62 4.61
N ARG A 121 -13.63 6.80 5.39
CA ARG A 121 -12.58 7.80 5.09
C ARG A 121 -11.93 7.54 3.72
N VAL A 122 -11.63 6.28 3.41
CA VAL A 122 -11.07 5.91 2.10
C VAL A 122 -12.06 6.17 0.98
N ALA A 123 -13.35 5.85 1.15
CA ALA A 123 -14.39 6.14 0.17
C ALA A 123 -14.54 7.65 -0.08
N CYS A 124 -14.57 8.47 0.98
CA CYS A 124 -14.59 9.94 0.85
C CYS A 124 -13.36 10.48 0.10
N TYR A 125 -12.17 9.93 0.38
CA TYR A 125 -10.95 10.27 -0.34
C TYR A 125 -11.06 9.91 -1.84
N ALA A 126 -11.51 8.70 -2.15
CA ALA A 126 -11.68 8.25 -3.53
C ALA A 126 -12.69 9.14 -4.29
N LEU A 127 -13.85 9.44 -3.68
CA LEU A 127 -14.85 10.34 -4.26
C LEU A 127 -14.29 11.74 -4.53
N ARG A 128 -13.53 12.30 -3.60
CA ARG A 128 -12.90 13.62 -3.79
C ARG A 128 -11.93 13.63 -4.96
N ILE A 129 -11.14 12.57 -5.13
CA ILE A 129 -10.22 12.43 -6.26
C ILE A 129 -11.00 12.29 -7.56
N LEU A 130 -12.03 11.44 -7.61
CA LEU A 130 -12.89 11.28 -8.78
C LEU A 130 -13.50 12.62 -9.21
N LEU A 131 -14.11 13.37 -8.28
CA LEU A 131 -14.68 14.69 -8.57
C LEU A 131 -13.63 15.66 -9.13
N ARG A 132 -12.42 15.68 -8.57
CA ARG A 132 -11.34 16.54 -9.07
C ARG A 132 -10.94 16.20 -10.49
N VAL A 133 -10.79 14.91 -10.78
CA VAL A 133 -10.43 14.45 -12.12
C VAL A 133 -11.54 14.76 -13.12
N SER A 134 -12.81 14.50 -12.76
CA SER A 134 -13.95 14.82 -13.62
C SER A 134 -14.07 16.32 -13.89
N ILE A 135 -13.83 17.19 -12.90
CA ILE A 135 -13.80 18.65 -13.12
C ILE A 135 -12.66 19.02 -14.10
N MET A 136 -11.48 18.42 -13.96
CA MET A 136 -10.38 18.68 -14.89
C MET A 136 -10.69 18.24 -16.33
N GLU A 137 -11.46 17.16 -16.51
CA GLU A 137 -11.91 16.67 -17.82
C GLU A 137 -13.03 17.53 -18.43
N VAL A 138 -13.80 18.27 -17.63
CA VAL A 138 -14.89 19.16 -18.11
C VAL A 138 -14.39 20.57 -18.43
N VAL A 139 -13.29 21.00 -17.81
CA VAL A 139 -12.72 22.35 -17.97
C VAL A 139 -11.70 22.42 -19.12
N TYR A 140 -11.28 21.27 -19.66
CA TYR A 140 -10.43 21.15 -20.86
C TYR A 140 -11.22 20.55 -22.03
#